data_AF-A0A6L9INP9-F1
#
_entry.id   AF-A0A6L9INP9-F1
#
_cell.length_a   1.000
_cell.length_b   1.000
_cell.length_c   1.000
_cell.angle_alpha   90.00
_cell.angle_beta   90.00
_cell.angle_gamma   90.00
#
_symmetry.space_group_name_H-M   'P 1'
#
loop_
_entity.id
_entity.type
_entity.pdbx_description
1 polymer ?
#
loop_
_entity_poly.entity_id
_entity_poly.type
_entity_poly.pdbx_seq_one_letter_code
_entity_poly.pdbx_strand_id
1 'polypeptide(L)'
;MQQDAFIITRQHVAQVASFVGAAALLIGIIGLIWQGALTLLIGVVLAVGIGGIALWGVMTPREFVGFITGRQVRYSTLAFFSTLLLIGIVAVVYLLLERGAVTLDLTETQRFTLSPESLRVLQRVDEPIQITGFYSPSALTAREIDDQYFRLYEVETDGLITREYIDPEEQPALAQRYGVAQDAQVFISLLNLDGSVDLNTLARVPRNENQERDMTQAISRLLIRGSLTAYFATGHGERDPLDVTQAGISGLGSGLRESGFSVLTLNLPQITQAGGDIPDNADVVIFARPTTAFSDAEVAVIDRYLQQGGSLYLMADALFNEAAFLSADSPFNTYLWENFGIRGLDAVVVDPGLSAQTELDVISAAVFAATDIGARLDPESTPTLFRVARAVDVNLDSAPPDIANGRVIMSSPLSYGETDLVTLGDTNAFAFDGGEDLPGPLTTVVWAWDQTTDARILLVGDSDFATNGQVASPVGNGILWTDGVSWLSRLQDRLDISPQAFASALPLIFVDSQTLDAIAFLTIIMLPGVVLVVGFAVWARRRRK
;
A
#
# COMPACT_ATOMS: atom_id res chain seq x y z
N MET A 1 -26.45 -78.16 27.06
CA MET A 1 -25.44 -77.18 26.64
C MET A 1 -24.18 -77.96 26.29
N GLN A 2 -23.96 -78.27 25.01
CA GLN A 2 -22.69 -78.85 24.54
C GLN A 2 -21.63 -77.74 24.56
N GLN A 3 -20.61 -77.91 25.39
CA GLN A 3 -19.40 -77.10 25.30
C GLN A 3 -18.56 -77.66 24.16
N ASP A 4 -18.62 -77.03 22.99
CA ASP A 4 -17.70 -77.34 21.90
C ASP A 4 -16.30 -76.91 22.30
N ALA A 5 -15.38 -77.87 22.39
CA ALA A 5 -13.98 -77.61 22.71
C ALA A 5 -13.35 -76.77 21.58
N PHE A 6 -12.88 -75.56 21.91
CA PHE A 6 -12.17 -74.70 20.97
C PHE A 6 -10.77 -75.29 20.70
N ILE A 7 -10.63 -76.05 19.62
CA ILE A 7 -9.35 -76.64 19.23
C ILE A 7 -8.55 -75.61 18.41
N ILE A 8 -7.53 -75.04 19.04
CA ILE A 8 -6.54 -74.20 18.35
C ILE A 8 -5.63 -75.12 17.53
N THR A 9 -5.74 -75.03 16.21
CA THR A 9 -4.88 -75.77 15.29
C THR A 9 -3.61 -74.96 15.01
N ARG A 10 -2.53 -75.66 14.64
CA ARG A 10 -1.29 -75.03 14.16
C ARG A 10 -1.53 -74.04 13.01
N GLN A 11 -2.54 -74.33 12.18
CA GLN A 11 -2.96 -73.49 11.06
C GLN A 11 -3.63 -72.19 11.50
N HIS A 12 -4.50 -72.24 12.52
CA HIS A 12 -5.10 -71.02 13.09
C HIS A 12 -4.05 -70.08 13.71
N VAL A 13 -3.07 -70.64 14.44
CA VAL A 13 -1.95 -69.84 15.01
C VAL A 13 -1.10 -69.22 13.90
N ALA A 14 -0.83 -69.98 12.84
CA ALA A 14 -0.05 -69.54 11.69
C ALA A 14 -0.73 -68.38 10.93
N GLN A 15 -2.04 -68.44 10.72
CA GLN A 15 -2.81 -67.38 10.07
C GLN A 15 -2.84 -66.09 10.91
N VAL A 16 -3.09 -66.20 12.21
CA VAL A 16 -3.06 -65.04 13.12
C VAL A 16 -1.66 -64.42 13.14
N ALA A 17 -0.62 -65.24 13.22
CA ALA A 17 0.77 -64.77 13.16
C ALA A 17 1.11 -64.04 11.86
N SER A 18 0.56 -64.47 10.70
CA SER A 18 0.75 -63.77 9.44
C SER A 18 0.08 -62.40 9.40
N PHE A 19 -1.15 -62.27 9.93
CA PHE A 19 -1.87 -61.00 9.96
C PHE A 19 -1.22 -60.02 10.93
N VAL A 20 -0.89 -60.48 12.13
CA VAL A 20 -0.21 -59.67 13.15
C VAL A 20 1.18 -59.27 12.66
N GLY A 21 1.91 -60.19 12.04
CA GLY A 21 3.24 -59.94 11.48
C GLY A 21 3.24 -58.86 10.39
N ALA A 22 2.31 -58.97 9.42
CA ALA A 22 2.17 -58.00 8.34
C ALA A 22 1.72 -56.62 8.85
N ALA A 23 0.75 -56.57 9.76
CA ALA A 23 0.27 -55.31 10.33
C ALA A 23 1.35 -54.60 11.15
N ALA A 24 2.09 -55.35 11.98
CA ALA A 24 3.16 -54.79 12.80
C ALA A 24 4.34 -54.28 11.94
N LEU A 25 4.74 -54.99 10.87
CA LEU A 25 5.74 -54.47 9.94
C LEU A 25 5.30 -53.15 9.31
N LEU A 26 4.04 -53.05 8.89
CA LEU A 26 3.53 -51.82 8.31
C LEU A 26 3.58 -50.66 9.30
N ILE A 27 3.01 -50.87 10.49
CA ILE A 27 2.96 -49.85 11.55
C ILE A 27 4.37 -49.41 11.93
N GLY A 28 5.31 -50.36 12.01
CA GLY A 28 6.72 -50.06 12.29
C GLY A 28 7.38 -49.22 11.21
N ILE A 29 7.15 -49.53 9.93
CA ILE A 29 7.70 -48.75 8.81
C ILE A 29 7.10 -47.34 8.76
N ILE A 30 5.78 -47.21 8.95
CA ILE A 30 5.11 -45.90 9.01
C ILE A 30 5.67 -45.09 10.19
N GLY A 31 5.84 -45.70 11.36
CA GLY A 31 6.44 -45.06 12.52
C GLY A 31 7.88 -44.59 12.28
N LEU A 32 8.70 -45.42 11.63
CA LEU A 32 10.09 -45.09 11.28
C LEU A 32 10.16 -43.86 10.36
N ILE A 33 9.28 -43.80 9.37
CA ILE A 33 9.21 -42.67 8.43
C ILE A 33 8.69 -41.42 9.14
N TRP A 34 7.66 -41.54 9.99
CA TRP A 34 7.05 -40.41 10.70
C TRP A 34 8.01 -39.76 11.71
N GLN A 35 8.71 -40.57 12.50
CA GLN A 35 9.63 -40.09 13.53
C GLN A 35 11.03 -39.76 12.97
N GLY A 36 11.36 -40.22 11.76
CA GLY A 36 12.69 -40.01 11.15
C GLY A 36 13.84 -40.72 11.89
N ALA A 37 13.53 -41.57 12.87
CA ALA A 37 14.48 -42.27 13.72
C ALA A 37 13.92 -43.62 14.21
N LEU A 38 14.80 -44.61 14.41
CA LEU A 38 14.44 -45.92 14.95
C LEU A 38 14.31 -45.85 16.48
N THR A 39 13.13 -45.48 16.98
CA THR A 39 12.86 -45.52 18.43
C THR A 39 12.67 -46.95 18.92
N LEU A 40 12.83 -47.16 20.24
CA LEU A 40 12.68 -48.48 20.86
C LEU A 40 11.33 -49.12 20.54
N LEU A 41 10.25 -48.34 20.56
CA LEU A 41 8.89 -48.81 20.26
C LEU A 41 8.76 -49.25 18.80
N ILE A 42 9.30 -48.48 17.86
CA ILE A 42 9.35 -48.83 16.44
C ILE A 42 10.16 -50.12 16.23
N GLY A 43 11.32 -50.23 16.89
CA GLY A 43 12.15 -51.43 16.84
C GLY A 43 11.42 -52.68 17.36
N VAL A 44 10.67 -52.55 18.46
CA VAL A 44 9.85 -53.64 19.01
C VAL A 44 8.72 -54.04 18.05
N VAL A 45 8.01 -53.07 17.47
CA VAL A 45 6.92 -53.32 16.52
C VAL A 45 7.44 -54.01 15.25
N LEU A 46 8.59 -53.58 14.72
CA LEU A 46 9.26 -54.24 13.59
C LEU A 46 9.70 -55.66 13.96
N ALA A 47 10.25 -55.86 15.16
CA ALA A 47 10.67 -57.18 15.63
C ALA A 47 9.48 -58.14 15.79
N VAL A 48 8.35 -57.67 16.31
CA VAL A 48 7.08 -58.43 16.37
C VAL A 48 6.59 -58.77 14.96
N GLY A 49 6.71 -57.83 14.02
CA GLY A 49 6.37 -58.02 12.63
C GLY A 49 7.18 -59.13 11.95
N ILE A 50 8.51 -59.07 12.07
CA ILE A 50 9.44 -60.07 11.56
C ILE A 50 9.20 -61.43 12.25
N GLY A 51 9.01 -61.42 13.56
CA GLY A 51 8.74 -62.62 14.35
C GLY A 51 7.44 -63.32 13.94
N GLY A 52 6.37 -62.57 13.67
CA GLY A 52 5.10 -63.11 13.19
C GLY A 52 5.20 -63.78 11.83
N ILE A 53 5.94 -63.18 10.89
CA ILE A 53 6.19 -63.77 9.56
C ILE A 53 7.08 -65.02 9.67
N ALA A 54 8.13 -64.97 10.49
CA ALA A 54 8.98 -66.13 10.72
C ALA A 54 8.21 -67.29 11.37
N LEU A 55 7.35 -66.99 12.36
CA LEU A 55 6.50 -67.97 13.02
C LEU A 55 5.52 -68.61 12.03
N TRP A 56 4.93 -67.83 11.13
CA TRP A 56 4.09 -68.35 10.06
C TRP A 56 4.86 -69.30 9.14
N GLY A 57 6.04 -68.91 8.67
CA GLY A 57 6.90 -69.72 7.80
C GLY A 57 7.31 -71.05 8.43
N VAL A 58 7.59 -71.07 9.73
CA VAL A 58 7.95 -72.29 10.49
C VAL A 58 6.71 -73.15 10.80
N MET A 59 5.58 -72.52 11.12
CA MET A 59 4.36 -73.24 11.50
C MET A 59 3.66 -73.89 10.31
N THR A 60 3.65 -73.26 9.13
CA THR A 60 3.05 -73.88 7.94
C THR A 60 3.94 -73.75 6.70
N PRO A 61 5.07 -74.48 6.63
CA PRO A 61 6.08 -74.31 5.57
C PRO A 61 5.54 -74.56 4.16
N ARG A 62 4.65 -75.54 4.00
CA ARG A 62 4.01 -75.85 2.71
C ARG A 62 3.03 -74.77 2.28
N GLU A 63 2.30 -74.17 3.22
CA GLU A 63 1.40 -73.04 2.94
C GLU A 63 2.18 -71.77 2.67
N PHE A 64 3.26 -71.51 3.41
CA PHE A 64 4.15 -70.38 3.20
C PHE A 64 4.84 -70.43 1.84
N VAL A 65 5.42 -71.58 1.47
CA VAL A 65 6.00 -71.78 0.12
C VAL A 65 4.90 -71.72 -0.94
N GLY A 66 3.76 -72.39 -0.72
CA GLY A 66 2.61 -72.33 -1.64
C GLY A 66 2.01 -70.95 -1.80
N PHE A 67 2.08 -70.10 -0.77
CA PHE A 67 1.72 -68.69 -0.81
C PHE A 67 2.74 -67.89 -1.63
N ILE A 68 4.04 -68.14 -1.48
CA ILE A 68 5.07 -67.44 -2.27
C ILE A 68 5.06 -67.90 -3.74
N THR A 69 4.77 -69.17 -4.02
CA THR A 69 4.90 -69.79 -5.36
C THR A 69 3.55 -70.03 -6.09
N GLY A 70 2.42 -69.72 -5.45
CA GLY A 70 1.08 -70.10 -5.93
C GLY A 70 0.51 -69.18 -7.02
N ARG A 71 -0.18 -69.76 -8.00
CA ARG A 71 -0.78 -69.02 -9.14
C ARG A 71 -2.03 -68.19 -8.75
N GLN A 72 -2.68 -68.55 -7.64
CA GLN A 72 -3.90 -67.93 -7.09
C GLN A 72 -3.61 -66.69 -6.21
N VAL A 73 -2.36 -66.55 -5.77
CA VAL A 73 -1.80 -65.46 -4.95
C VAL A 73 -1.56 -64.20 -5.78
N ARG A 74 -1.37 -64.34 -7.10
CA ARG A 74 -0.99 -63.21 -7.98
C ARG A 74 -2.01 -62.07 -8.04
N TYR A 75 -3.29 -62.33 -7.76
CA TYR A 75 -4.34 -61.31 -7.75
C TYR A 75 -4.67 -60.81 -6.33
N SER A 76 -4.73 -61.70 -5.33
CA SER A 76 -5.07 -61.33 -3.94
C SER A 76 -3.92 -60.63 -3.22
N THR A 77 -2.69 -61.08 -3.44
CA THR A 77 -1.48 -60.52 -2.84
C THR A 77 -1.13 -59.19 -3.50
N LEU A 78 -1.35 -59.07 -4.82
CA LEU A 78 -1.25 -57.80 -5.51
C LEU A 78 -2.26 -56.79 -4.97
N ALA A 79 -3.53 -57.19 -4.75
CA ALA A 79 -4.54 -56.32 -4.18
C ALA A 79 -4.22 -55.89 -2.74
N PHE A 80 -3.74 -56.81 -1.90
CA PHE A 80 -3.32 -56.49 -0.53
C PHE A 80 -2.15 -55.51 -0.51
N PHE A 81 -1.06 -55.81 -1.23
CA PHE A 81 0.11 -54.92 -1.30
C PHE A 81 -0.18 -53.61 -2.03
N SER A 82 -1.07 -53.58 -3.03
CA SER A 82 -1.46 -52.33 -3.67
C SER A 82 -2.29 -51.45 -2.74
N THR A 83 -3.16 -52.05 -1.92
CA THR A 83 -3.95 -51.32 -0.91
C THR A 83 -3.02 -50.77 0.17
N LEU A 84 -2.07 -51.59 0.61
CA LEU A 84 -1.05 -51.23 1.58
C LEU A 84 -0.12 -50.11 1.07
N LEU A 85 0.31 -50.20 -0.18
CA LEU A 85 1.10 -49.17 -0.88
C LEU A 85 0.29 -47.88 -1.03
N LEU A 86 -0.98 -47.96 -1.40
CA LEU A 86 -1.86 -46.79 -1.51
C LEU A 86 -2.01 -46.09 -0.15
N ILE A 87 -2.26 -46.84 0.92
CA ILE A 87 -2.32 -46.30 2.29
C ILE A 87 -0.98 -45.65 2.67
N GLY A 88 0.14 -46.30 2.35
CA GLY A 88 1.48 -45.75 2.58
C GLY A 88 1.74 -44.45 1.81
N ILE A 89 1.37 -44.40 0.54
CA ILE A 89 1.49 -43.18 -0.28
C ILE A 89 0.60 -42.07 0.30
N VAL A 90 -0.66 -42.36 0.63
CA VAL A 90 -1.57 -41.37 1.23
C VAL A 90 -1.03 -40.86 2.56
N ALA A 91 -0.49 -41.73 3.41
CA ALA A 91 0.11 -41.33 4.68
C ALA A 91 1.37 -40.46 4.48
N VAL A 92 2.26 -40.81 3.54
CA VAL A 92 3.45 -40.01 3.22
C VAL A 92 3.06 -38.66 2.65
N VAL A 93 2.12 -38.62 1.70
CA VAL A 93 1.60 -37.37 1.11
C VAL A 93 0.97 -36.51 2.19
N TYR A 94 0.14 -37.08 3.07
CA TYR A 94 -0.45 -36.37 4.20
C TYR A 94 0.63 -35.77 5.12
N LEU A 95 1.64 -36.54 5.50
CA LEU A 95 2.73 -36.06 6.38
C LEU A 95 3.61 -34.99 5.71
N LEU A 96 3.80 -35.06 4.39
CA LEU A 96 4.52 -34.02 3.63
C LEU A 96 3.70 -32.74 3.53
N LEU A 97 2.38 -32.85 3.32
CA LEU A 97 1.46 -31.71 3.26
C LEU A 97 1.16 -31.10 4.63
N GLU A 98 1.22 -31.87 5.72
CA GLU A 98 1.03 -31.35 7.08
C GLU A 98 2.22 -30.51 7.54
N ARG A 99 3.44 -30.84 7.10
CA ARG A 99 4.66 -30.11 7.48
C ARG A 99 4.98 -28.93 6.56
N GLY A 100 4.45 -28.91 5.33
CA GLY A 100 4.60 -27.80 4.42
C GLY A 100 3.36 -26.93 4.45
N ALA A 101 3.49 -25.62 4.68
CA ALA A 101 2.44 -24.64 4.40
C ALA A 101 2.29 -24.47 2.87
N VAL A 102 1.98 -25.56 2.16
CA VAL A 102 1.84 -25.55 0.70
C VAL A 102 0.47 -24.98 0.37
N THR A 103 0.41 -23.66 0.24
CA THR A 103 -0.75 -22.94 -0.28
C THR A 103 -0.71 -22.99 -1.81
N LEU A 104 -1.67 -23.70 -2.41
CA LEU A 104 -1.87 -23.72 -3.85
C LEU A 104 -3.06 -22.82 -4.17
N ASP A 105 -2.79 -21.63 -4.70
CA ASP A 105 -3.83 -20.76 -5.23
C ASP A 105 -4.26 -21.26 -6.61
N LEU A 106 -5.38 -21.97 -6.65
CA LEU A 106 -5.98 -22.51 -7.87
C LEU A 106 -6.98 -21.53 -8.51
N THR A 107 -7.06 -20.28 -8.02
CA THR A 107 -7.95 -19.29 -8.60
C THR A 107 -7.36 -18.72 -9.89
N GLU A 108 -8.22 -18.51 -10.90
CA GLU A 108 -7.80 -17.95 -12.19
C GLU A 108 -7.15 -16.56 -12.06
N THR A 109 -7.50 -15.82 -11.01
CA THR A 109 -7.03 -14.45 -10.75
C THR A 109 -6.02 -14.34 -9.60
N GLN A 110 -5.51 -15.48 -9.09
CA GLN A 110 -4.53 -15.51 -7.98
C GLN A 110 -4.95 -14.68 -6.75
N ARG A 111 -6.24 -14.73 -6.38
CA ARG A 111 -6.84 -13.90 -5.32
C ARG A 111 -6.31 -14.17 -3.91
N PHE A 112 -5.59 -15.26 -3.73
CA PHE A 112 -4.99 -15.67 -2.46
C PHE A 112 -3.45 -15.69 -2.54
N THR A 113 -2.90 -14.93 -3.48
CA THR A 113 -1.46 -14.71 -3.66
C THR A 113 -1.23 -13.21 -3.71
N LEU A 114 -0.27 -12.70 -2.94
CA LEU A 114 0.07 -11.28 -3.00
C LEU A 114 0.74 -10.94 -4.34
N SER A 115 0.47 -9.74 -4.84
CA SER A 115 1.15 -9.24 -6.05
C SER A 115 2.66 -9.16 -5.85
N PRO A 116 3.45 -9.28 -6.95
CA PRO A 116 4.90 -9.04 -6.90
C PRO A 116 5.26 -7.69 -6.27
N GLU A 117 4.43 -6.67 -6.47
CA GLU A 117 4.57 -5.33 -5.93
C GLU A 117 4.42 -5.33 -4.40
N SER A 118 3.35 -5.95 -3.87
CA SER A 118 3.18 -6.14 -2.44
C SER A 118 4.35 -6.91 -1.83
N LEU A 119 4.81 -7.99 -2.48
CA LEU A 119 5.95 -8.77 -2.01
C LEU A 119 7.25 -7.94 -1.91
N ARG A 120 7.52 -7.04 -2.87
CA ARG A 120 8.69 -6.13 -2.80
C ARG A 120 8.61 -5.18 -1.60
N VAL A 121 7.41 -4.75 -1.21
CA VAL A 121 7.20 -3.93 -0.01
C VAL A 121 7.48 -4.74 1.24
N LEU A 122 6.94 -5.96 1.31
CA LEU A 122 7.11 -6.84 2.47
C LEU A 122 8.56 -7.25 2.70
N GLN A 123 9.38 -7.35 1.65
CA GLN A 123 10.82 -7.58 1.77
C GLN A 123 11.58 -6.45 2.48
N ARG A 124 11.01 -5.23 2.54
CA ARG A 124 11.60 -4.08 3.22
C ARG A 124 11.16 -3.96 4.69
N VAL A 125 10.24 -4.81 5.15
CA VAL A 125 9.78 -4.80 6.54
C VAL A 125 10.87 -5.38 7.43
N ASP A 126 11.47 -4.53 8.26
CA ASP A 126 12.53 -4.87 9.22
C ASP A 126 12.11 -4.67 10.67
N GLU A 127 11.02 -3.94 10.91
CA GLU A 127 10.40 -3.73 12.22
C GLU A 127 9.06 -4.48 12.35
N PRO A 128 8.68 -4.96 13.56
CA PRO A 128 7.40 -5.63 13.77
C PRO A 128 6.21 -4.69 13.58
N ILE A 129 5.24 -5.11 12.76
CA ILE A 129 4.01 -4.38 12.47
C ILE A 129 2.81 -5.17 13.00
N GLN A 130 1.84 -4.50 13.60
CA GLN A 130 0.57 -5.08 13.99
C GLN A 130 -0.58 -4.51 13.15
N ILE A 131 -1.34 -5.41 12.53
CA ILE A 131 -2.65 -5.15 11.92
C ILE A 131 -3.71 -5.31 13.02
N THR A 132 -4.42 -4.23 13.36
CA THR A 132 -5.45 -4.23 14.39
C THR A 132 -6.81 -4.01 13.74
N GLY A 133 -7.69 -5.02 13.81
CA GLY A 133 -9.05 -4.94 13.27
C GLY A 133 -10.11 -4.94 14.37
N PHE A 134 -11.03 -3.98 14.31
CA PHE A 134 -12.15 -3.88 15.25
C PHE A 134 -13.40 -4.52 14.65
N TYR A 135 -13.86 -5.63 15.22
CA TYR A 135 -15.01 -6.39 14.75
C TYR A 135 -15.91 -6.79 15.92
N SER A 136 -17.14 -6.28 15.94
CA SER A 136 -18.20 -6.76 16.85
C SER A 136 -18.69 -8.16 16.42
N PRO A 137 -19.54 -8.83 17.23
CA PRO A 137 -20.16 -10.09 16.85
C PRO A 137 -21.02 -9.98 15.57
N SER A 138 -21.47 -8.78 15.23
CA SER A 138 -22.24 -8.53 13.99
C SER A 138 -21.37 -8.45 12.74
N ALA A 139 -20.07 -8.20 12.88
CA ALA A 139 -19.11 -8.08 11.76
C ALA A 139 -18.19 -9.30 11.61
N LEU A 140 -18.53 -10.46 12.20
CA LEU A 140 -17.73 -11.69 12.07
C LEU A 140 -17.50 -12.11 10.62
N THR A 141 -18.50 -11.96 9.75
CA THR A 141 -18.35 -12.25 8.32
C THR A 141 -17.29 -11.35 7.67
N ALA A 142 -17.24 -10.07 8.04
CA ALA A 142 -16.23 -9.14 7.54
C ALA A 142 -14.84 -9.54 8.04
N ARG A 143 -14.72 -9.91 9.32
CA ARG A 143 -13.48 -10.44 9.90
C ARG A 143 -12.98 -11.68 9.15
N GLU A 144 -13.85 -12.63 8.84
CA GLU A 144 -13.44 -13.86 8.13
C GLU A 144 -12.94 -13.59 6.72
N ILE A 145 -13.54 -12.63 6.00
CA ILE A 145 -13.08 -12.17 4.69
C ILE A 145 -11.71 -11.52 4.83
N ASP A 146 -11.59 -10.59 5.79
CA ASP A 146 -10.37 -9.81 5.99
C ASP A 146 -9.22 -10.70 6.52
N ASP A 147 -9.49 -11.71 7.35
CA ASP A 147 -8.50 -12.68 7.87
C ASP A 147 -7.88 -13.55 6.77
N GLN A 148 -8.67 -13.94 5.76
CA GLN A 148 -8.14 -14.66 4.61
C GLN A 148 -7.08 -13.85 3.88
N TYR A 149 -7.23 -12.53 3.89
CA TYR A 149 -6.34 -11.58 3.25
C TYR A 149 -5.14 -11.22 4.14
N PHE A 150 -5.37 -10.78 5.38
CA PHE A 150 -4.32 -10.34 6.30
C PHE A 150 -3.34 -11.45 6.69
N ARG A 151 -3.80 -12.71 6.70
CA ARG A 151 -2.90 -13.86 6.91
C ARG A 151 -1.79 -13.95 5.89
N LEU A 152 -2.00 -13.50 4.65
CA LEU A 152 -0.96 -13.55 3.61
C LEU A 152 0.24 -12.68 4.01
N TYR A 153 0.01 -11.51 4.60
CA TYR A 153 1.08 -10.63 5.08
C TYR A 153 1.90 -11.25 6.20
N GLU A 154 1.23 -11.94 7.14
CA GLU A 154 1.90 -12.63 8.24
C GLU A 154 2.76 -13.80 7.75
N VAL A 155 2.26 -14.57 6.78
CA VAL A 155 3.01 -15.70 6.20
C VAL A 155 4.20 -15.22 5.38
N GLU A 156 4.01 -14.22 4.52
CA GLU A 156 5.07 -13.72 3.62
C GLU A 156 6.18 -12.94 4.37
N THR A 157 5.93 -12.52 5.62
CA THR A 157 6.90 -11.79 6.45
C THR A 157 7.46 -12.62 7.61
N ASP A 158 7.24 -13.94 7.59
CA ASP A 158 7.66 -14.87 8.66
C ASP A 158 7.23 -14.41 10.07
N GLY A 159 6.05 -13.77 10.17
CA GLY A 159 5.48 -13.28 11.42
C GLY A 159 5.98 -11.91 11.91
N LEU A 160 6.74 -11.16 11.11
CA LEU A 160 7.05 -9.74 11.42
C LEU A 160 5.79 -8.88 11.36
N ILE A 161 4.88 -9.16 10.44
CA ILE A 161 3.54 -8.60 10.45
C ILE A 161 2.61 -9.55 11.18
N THR A 162 1.97 -9.08 12.24
CA THR A 162 1.01 -9.85 13.03
C THR A 162 -0.38 -9.23 12.94
N ARG A 163 -1.43 -10.00 13.27
CA ARG A 163 -2.81 -9.51 13.24
C ARG A 163 -3.53 -9.77 14.57
N GLU A 164 -4.26 -8.76 15.04
CA GLU A 164 -5.06 -8.81 16.26
C GLU A 164 -6.48 -8.30 15.97
N TYR A 165 -7.48 -9.03 16.50
CA TYR A 165 -8.89 -8.68 16.34
C TYR A 165 -9.50 -8.34 17.69
N ILE A 166 -10.08 -7.15 17.79
CA ILE A 166 -10.63 -6.61 19.02
C ILE A 166 -12.14 -6.41 18.84
N ASP A 167 -12.93 -6.84 19.81
CA ASP A 167 -14.34 -6.49 19.87
C ASP A 167 -14.49 -5.08 20.49
N PRO A 168 -14.97 -4.08 19.72
CA PRO A 168 -15.12 -2.71 20.22
C PRO A 168 -16.20 -2.59 21.32
N GLU A 169 -17.15 -3.53 21.42
CA GLU A 169 -18.19 -3.56 22.45
C GLU A 169 -17.66 -4.15 23.77
N GLU A 170 -16.78 -5.15 23.70
CA GLU A 170 -16.11 -5.70 24.89
C GLU A 170 -14.96 -4.81 25.39
N GLN A 171 -14.26 -4.12 24.48
CA GLN A 171 -13.10 -3.27 24.79
C GLN A 171 -13.25 -1.80 24.33
N PRO A 172 -14.27 -1.07 24.82
CA PRO A 172 -14.60 0.27 24.31
C PRO A 172 -13.51 1.32 24.57
N ALA A 173 -12.78 1.20 25.68
CA ALA A 173 -11.68 2.12 26.00
C ALA A 173 -10.52 2.00 24.99
N LEU A 174 -10.24 0.80 24.50
CA LEU A 174 -9.20 0.59 23.49
C LEU A 174 -9.68 1.09 22.13
N ALA A 175 -10.92 0.76 21.74
CA ALA A 175 -11.54 1.26 20.51
C ALA A 175 -11.55 2.81 20.44
N GLN A 176 -11.82 3.49 21.56
CA GLN A 176 -11.80 4.95 21.64
C GLN A 176 -10.39 5.53 21.38
N ARG A 177 -9.31 4.86 21.82
CA ARG A 177 -7.93 5.32 21.57
C ARG A 177 -7.55 5.25 20.09
N TYR A 178 -8.12 4.30 19.35
CA TYR A 178 -7.94 4.16 17.91
C TYR A 178 -8.89 5.06 17.10
N GLY A 179 -9.79 5.79 17.78
CA GLY A 179 -10.80 6.61 17.11
C GLY A 179 -11.82 5.79 16.32
N VAL A 180 -12.12 4.57 16.78
CA VAL A 180 -13.05 3.67 16.11
C VAL A 180 -14.45 4.26 16.14
N ALA A 181 -14.99 4.58 14.98
CA ALA A 181 -16.31 5.19 14.81
C ALA A 181 -17.34 4.22 14.22
N GLN A 182 -16.88 3.17 13.55
CA GLN A 182 -17.70 2.18 12.85
C GLN A 182 -17.08 0.79 12.99
N ASP A 183 -17.91 -0.23 12.85
CA ASP A 183 -17.46 -1.62 12.88
C ASP A 183 -16.63 -1.97 11.63
N ALA A 184 -15.82 -3.02 11.71
CA ALA A 184 -14.89 -3.47 10.67
C ALA A 184 -13.85 -2.42 10.23
N GLN A 185 -13.40 -1.58 11.16
CA GLN A 185 -12.28 -0.66 10.94
C GLN A 185 -10.95 -1.34 11.22
N VAL A 186 -9.99 -1.13 10.31
CA VAL A 186 -8.66 -1.76 10.35
C VAL A 186 -7.58 -0.69 10.42
N PHE A 187 -6.58 -0.95 11.24
CA PHE A 187 -5.42 -0.09 11.45
C PHE A 187 -4.14 -0.91 11.33
N ILE A 188 -3.04 -0.23 11.04
CA ILE A 188 -1.69 -0.77 11.17
C ILE A 188 -0.85 0.13 12.06
N SER A 189 0.15 -0.45 12.72
CA SER A 189 1.07 0.26 13.60
C SER A 189 2.35 -0.52 13.81
N LEU A 190 3.44 0.17 14.17
CA LEU A 190 4.65 -0.47 14.67
C LEU A 190 4.47 -0.90 16.12
N LEU A 191 5.22 -1.92 16.53
CA LEU A 191 5.30 -2.35 17.91
C LEU A 191 6.53 -1.73 18.60
N ASN A 192 6.32 -1.23 19.82
CA ASN A 192 7.40 -0.85 20.71
C ASN A 192 8.23 -2.07 21.12
N LEU A 193 9.42 -1.83 21.69
CA LEU A 193 10.30 -2.88 22.22
C LEU A 193 9.63 -3.78 23.28
N ASP A 194 8.58 -3.30 23.95
CA ASP A 194 7.81 -4.06 24.93
C ASP A 194 6.63 -4.84 24.32
N GLY A 195 6.47 -4.79 23.00
CA GLY A 195 5.39 -5.45 22.25
C GLY A 195 4.06 -4.68 22.27
N SER A 196 4.00 -3.49 22.85
CA SER A 196 2.81 -2.64 22.79
C SER A 196 2.73 -1.85 21.49
N VAL A 197 1.52 -1.54 21.03
CA VAL A 197 1.31 -0.69 19.85
C VAL A 197 1.82 0.73 20.08
N ASP A 198 2.67 1.23 19.18
CA ASP A 198 3.01 2.65 19.11
C ASP A 198 1.87 3.42 18.44
N LEU A 199 1.01 4.02 19.25
CA LEU A 199 -0.11 4.82 18.78
C LEU A 199 0.30 6.04 17.95
N ASN A 200 1.55 6.50 18.03
CA ASN A 200 1.99 7.56 17.16
C ASN A 200 2.04 7.07 15.71
N THR A 201 2.30 5.78 15.48
CA THR A 201 2.45 5.16 14.15
C THR A 201 1.14 4.65 13.57
N LEU A 202 0.03 4.91 14.26
CA LEU A 202 -1.28 4.43 13.87
C LEU A 202 -1.70 4.97 12.50
N ALA A 203 -1.92 4.07 11.54
CA ALA A 203 -2.48 4.40 10.23
C ALA A 203 -3.73 3.58 9.95
N ARG A 204 -4.82 4.26 9.57
CA ARG A 204 -6.07 3.58 9.17
C ARG A 204 -5.91 3.00 7.76
N VAL A 205 -6.37 1.76 7.58
CA VAL A 205 -6.48 1.11 6.27
C VAL A 205 -7.92 1.19 5.80
N PRO A 206 -8.22 1.88 4.68
CA PRO A 206 -9.55 1.87 4.10
C PRO A 206 -9.98 0.45 3.73
N ARG A 207 -11.25 0.13 3.97
CA ARG A 207 -11.86 -1.15 3.61
C ARG A 207 -12.70 -0.98 2.35
N ASN A 208 -12.16 -1.37 1.20
CA ASN A 208 -12.84 -1.32 -0.10
C ASN A 208 -12.42 -2.52 -0.98
N GLU A 209 -12.83 -2.55 -2.24
CA GLU A 209 -12.50 -3.62 -3.19
C GLU A 209 -11.00 -3.74 -3.54
N ASN A 210 -10.20 -2.74 -3.17
CA ASN A 210 -8.75 -2.65 -3.38
C ASN A 210 -7.97 -2.87 -2.08
N GLN A 211 -8.44 -3.79 -1.23
CA GLN A 211 -7.89 -4.05 0.10
C GLN A 211 -6.38 -4.34 0.10
N GLU A 212 -5.86 -4.99 -0.95
CA GLU A 212 -4.42 -5.21 -1.11
C GLU A 212 -3.64 -3.93 -1.29
N ARG A 213 -4.06 -3.13 -2.27
CA ARG A 213 -3.45 -1.83 -2.55
C ARG A 213 -3.41 -0.98 -1.29
N ASP A 214 -4.54 -0.87 -0.60
CA ASP A 214 -4.67 0.01 0.55
C ASP A 214 -3.80 -0.46 1.73
N MET A 215 -3.74 -1.77 1.97
CA MET A 215 -2.87 -2.35 2.99
C MET A 215 -1.39 -2.16 2.66
N THR A 216 -0.98 -2.51 1.44
CA THR A 216 0.40 -2.39 0.98
C THR A 216 0.87 -0.93 0.96
N GLN A 217 0.01 0.01 0.56
CA GLN A 217 0.30 1.44 0.60
C GLN A 217 0.42 1.94 2.05
N ALA A 218 -0.43 1.46 2.96
CA ALA A 218 -0.33 1.80 4.37
C ALA A 218 1.00 1.30 4.97
N ILE A 219 1.38 0.05 4.72
CA ILE A 219 2.67 -0.51 5.16
C ILE A 219 3.82 0.31 4.60
N SER A 220 3.78 0.68 3.33
CA SER A 220 4.84 1.49 2.70
C SER A 220 5.00 2.86 3.36
N ARG A 221 3.89 3.54 3.70
CA ARG A 221 3.93 4.79 4.46
C ARG A 221 4.53 4.59 5.85
N LEU A 222 4.25 3.45 6.48
CA LEU A 222 4.81 3.11 7.80
C LEU A 222 6.33 2.92 7.74
N LEU A 223 6.83 2.23 6.70
CA LEU A 223 8.27 1.99 6.48
C LEU A 223 9.06 3.26 6.15
N ILE A 224 8.43 4.25 5.53
CA ILE A 224 9.06 5.52 5.13
C ILE A 224 8.90 6.58 6.24
N ARG A 225 8.15 6.28 7.31
CA ARG A 225 7.84 7.22 8.37
C ARG A 225 9.12 7.71 9.07
N GLY A 226 9.27 9.03 9.19
CA GLY A 226 10.46 9.66 9.77
C GLY A 226 11.67 9.70 8.83
N SER A 227 11.62 9.06 7.65
CA SER A 227 12.66 9.17 6.61
C SER A 227 12.56 10.45 5.78
N LEU A 228 11.45 11.19 5.93
CA LEU A 228 11.22 12.47 5.26
C LEU A 228 11.10 13.58 6.31
N THR A 229 11.86 14.66 6.16
CA THR A 229 11.82 15.83 7.05
C THR A 229 11.39 17.07 6.27
N ALA A 230 10.33 17.72 6.74
CA ALA A 230 9.88 19.01 6.25
C ALA A 230 10.22 20.10 7.25
N TYR A 231 10.95 21.13 6.81
CA TYR A 231 11.29 22.29 7.63
C TYR A 231 10.41 23.49 7.25
N PHE A 232 9.69 24.04 8.22
CA PHE A 232 9.04 25.34 8.07
C PHE A 232 10.03 26.45 8.40
N ALA A 233 10.30 27.31 7.43
CA ALA A 233 11.17 28.45 7.60
C ALA A 233 10.56 29.49 8.56
N THR A 234 11.44 30.15 9.30
CA THR A 234 11.12 31.22 10.24
C THR A 234 12.21 32.29 10.16
N GLY A 235 11.87 33.52 10.54
CA GLY A 235 12.82 34.63 10.65
C GLY A 235 12.51 35.82 9.75
N HIS A 236 11.68 35.63 8.71
CA HIS A 236 11.22 36.68 7.79
C HIS A 236 9.71 36.97 7.89
N GLY A 237 9.04 36.57 8.98
CA GLY A 237 7.60 36.85 9.18
C GLY A 237 6.66 35.79 8.60
N GLU A 238 7.20 34.60 8.36
CA GLU A 238 6.47 33.42 7.91
C GLU A 238 5.34 33.03 8.88
N ARG A 239 4.35 32.32 8.36
CA ARG A 239 3.26 31.77 9.18
C ARG A 239 3.77 30.65 10.08
N ASP A 240 3.29 30.64 11.32
CA ASP A 240 3.63 29.60 12.28
C ASP A 240 2.88 28.29 11.96
N PRO A 241 3.58 27.15 11.74
CA PRO A 241 2.98 25.84 11.55
C PRO A 241 2.22 25.30 12.77
N LEU A 242 2.20 26.01 13.90
CA LEU A 242 1.43 25.68 15.09
C LEU A 242 0.23 26.60 15.30
N ASP A 243 0.04 27.63 14.47
CA ASP A 243 -1.12 28.52 14.56
C ASP A 243 -2.40 27.82 14.08
N VAL A 244 -3.32 27.62 15.02
CA VAL A 244 -4.62 26.94 14.83
C VAL A 244 -5.75 27.88 14.42
N THR A 245 -5.50 29.18 14.30
CA THR A 245 -6.50 30.14 13.82
C THR A 245 -6.83 29.89 12.35
N GLN A 246 -7.92 30.47 11.84
CA GLN A 246 -8.27 30.34 10.42
C GLN A 246 -7.19 30.89 9.48
N ALA A 247 -6.43 31.90 9.91
CA ALA A 247 -5.31 32.47 9.14
C ALA A 247 -3.98 31.73 9.35
N GLY A 248 -3.92 30.82 10.33
CA GLY A 248 -2.77 29.96 10.58
C GLY A 248 -2.67 28.80 9.58
N ILE A 249 -1.63 27.98 9.72
CA ILE A 249 -1.31 26.86 8.80
C ILE A 249 -1.09 25.53 9.53
N SER A 250 -1.57 25.39 10.78
CA SER A 250 -1.40 24.16 11.56
C SER A 250 -1.92 22.89 10.88
N GLY A 251 -2.96 23.00 10.06
CA GLY A 251 -3.52 21.88 9.29
C GLY A 251 -2.50 21.28 8.32
N LEU A 252 -1.63 22.10 7.74
CA LEU A 252 -0.54 21.63 6.88
C LEU A 252 0.46 20.79 7.66
N GLY A 253 0.91 21.30 8.81
CA GLY A 253 1.86 20.60 9.68
C GLY A 253 1.29 19.27 10.20
N SER A 254 0.01 19.23 10.59
CA SER A 254 -0.66 17.99 10.98
C SER A 254 -0.77 17.00 9.83
N GLY A 255 -1.19 17.45 8.65
CA GLY A 255 -1.30 16.59 7.46
C GLY A 255 0.04 16.00 7.00
N LEU A 256 1.14 16.74 7.15
CA LEU A 256 2.49 16.22 6.90
C LEU A 256 2.90 15.13 7.89
N ARG A 257 2.63 15.31 9.19
CA ARG A 257 2.91 14.28 10.21
C ARG A 257 2.08 13.02 9.99
N GLU A 258 0.82 13.17 9.61
CA GLU A 258 -0.06 12.07 9.21
C GLU A 258 0.46 11.35 7.96
N SER A 259 1.09 12.10 7.05
CA SER A 259 1.76 11.55 5.85
C SER A 259 3.14 10.96 6.13
N GLY A 260 3.58 10.93 7.40
CA GLY A 260 4.82 10.30 7.83
C GLY A 260 6.05 11.21 7.88
N PHE A 261 5.90 12.52 7.67
CA PHE A 261 7.00 13.48 7.75
C PHE A 261 7.35 13.87 9.19
N SER A 262 8.63 14.03 9.45
CA SER A 262 9.14 14.80 10.60
C SER A 262 9.00 16.29 10.28
N VAL A 263 8.14 17.00 11.01
CA VAL A 263 7.93 18.43 10.80
C VAL A 263 8.73 19.23 11.83
N LEU A 264 9.70 20.00 11.35
CA LEU A 264 10.61 20.81 12.15
C LEU A 264 10.57 22.28 11.70
N THR A 265 11.18 23.17 12.48
CA THR A 265 11.35 24.58 12.12
C THR A 265 12.81 24.88 11.82
N LEU A 266 13.03 25.82 10.90
CA LEU A 266 14.35 26.29 10.51
C LEU A 266 14.37 27.81 10.57
N ASN A 267 15.36 28.39 11.26
CA ASN A 267 15.54 29.84 11.28
C ASN A 267 16.70 30.24 10.35
N LEU A 268 16.37 30.73 9.16
CA LEU A 268 17.36 30.99 8.11
C LEU A 268 18.35 32.12 8.48
N PRO A 269 17.91 33.26 9.04
CA PRO A 269 18.84 34.29 9.52
C PRO A 269 19.81 33.77 10.57
N GLN A 270 19.32 32.97 11.53
CA GLN A 270 20.15 32.44 12.61
C GLN A 270 21.20 31.43 12.09
N ILE A 271 20.83 30.54 11.18
CA ILE A 271 21.76 29.59 10.56
C ILE A 271 22.85 30.35 9.80
N THR A 272 22.46 31.34 9.02
CA THR A 272 23.38 32.16 8.24
C THR A 272 24.35 32.93 9.14
N GLN A 273 23.86 33.55 10.21
CA GLN A 273 24.70 34.24 11.20
C GLN A 273 25.69 33.30 11.91
N ALA A 274 25.30 32.04 12.13
CA ALA A 274 26.18 31.02 12.70
C ALA A 274 27.20 30.45 11.69
N GLY A 275 27.13 30.86 10.41
CA GLY A 275 27.95 30.30 9.33
C GLY A 275 27.62 28.83 9.04
N GLY A 276 26.37 28.42 9.34
CA GLY A 276 25.89 27.07 9.13
C GLY A 276 25.26 26.85 7.75
N ASP A 277 24.64 25.68 7.62
CA ASP A 277 23.92 25.24 6.43
C ASP A 277 22.54 24.71 6.81
N ILE A 278 21.63 24.66 5.84
CA ILE A 278 20.36 23.94 5.98
C ILE A 278 20.71 22.45 6.21
N PRO A 279 20.12 21.77 7.21
CA PRO A 279 20.45 20.38 7.52
C PRO A 279 20.28 19.42 6.32
N ASP A 280 21.25 18.52 6.12
CA ASP A 280 21.23 17.54 5.01
C ASP A 280 20.00 16.62 5.01
N ASN A 281 19.35 16.43 6.16
CA ASN A 281 18.13 15.63 6.27
C ASN A 281 16.86 16.41 5.88
N ALA A 282 16.96 17.66 5.44
CA ALA A 282 15.83 18.47 4.99
C ALA A 282 15.40 18.07 3.58
N ASP A 283 14.40 17.19 3.46
CA ASP A 283 13.85 16.80 2.16
C ASP A 283 13.08 17.95 1.49
N VAL A 284 12.41 18.81 2.27
CA VAL A 284 11.73 20.01 1.77
C VAL A 284 11.83 21.14 2.80
N VAL A 285 12.16 22.36 2.34
CA VAL A 285 12.04 23.60 3.11
C VAL A 285 10.86 24.42 2.61
N ILE A 286 9.95 24.76 3.51
CA ILE A 286 8.69 25.47 3.23
C ILE A 286 8.82 26.90 3.73
N PHE A 287 8.77 27.85 2.80
CA PHE A 287 8.74 29.28 3.06
C PHE A 287 7.29 29.76 2.96
N ALA A 288 6.61 29.77 4.10
CA ALA A 288 5.19 30.08 4.19
C ALA A 288 4.96 31.58 4.44
N ARG A 289 4.77 32.37 3.38
CA ARG A 289 4.61 33.83 3.46
C ARG A 289 5.80 34.57 4.09
N PRO A 290 7.03 34.46 3.55
CA PRO A 290 8.10 35.36 3.98
C PRO A 290 7.71 36.80 3.62
N THR A 291 7.97 37.73 4.53
CA THR A 291 7.57 39.14 4.39
C THR A 291 8.69 40.08 4.01
N THR A 292 9.93 39.65 4.20
CA THR A 292 11.13 40.42 3.91
C THR A 292 12.06 39.67 2.96
N ALA A 293 12.81 40.41 2.16
CA ALA A 293 13.80 39.89 1.23
C ALA A 293 14.94 39.17 1.97
N PHE A 294 15.48 38.14 1.32
CA PHE A 294 16.67 37.44 1.80
C PHE A 294 17.93 38.22 1.41
N SER A 295 18.88 38.25 2.32
CA SER A 295 20.23 38.78 2.09
C SER A 295 21.06 37.85 1.19
N ASP A 296 22.11 38.37 0.57
CA ASP A 296 23.02 37.57 -0.26
C ASP A 296 23.62 36.37 0.49
N ALA A 297 23.88 36.53 1.80
CA ALA A 297 24.40 35.46 2.63
C ALA A 297 23.38 34.33 2.83
N GLU A 298 22.10 34.66 2.98
CA GLU A 298 21.01 33.69 3.09
C GLU A 298 20.75 33.01 1.74
N VAL A 299 20.81 33.75 0.64
CA VAL A 299 20.74 33.19 -0.72
C VAL A 299 21.87 32.18 -0.95
N ALA A 300 23.10 32.47 -0.50
CA ALA A 300 24.22 31.54 -0.60
C ALA A 300 24.04 30.25 0.24
N VAL A 301 23.32 30.32 1.37
CA VAL A 301 22.95 29.12 2.15
C VAL A 301 21.90 28.30 1.40
N ILE A 302 20.88 28.96 0.83
CA ILE A 302 19.85 28.28 0.02
C ILE A 302 20.46 27.66 -1.24
N ASP A 303 21.39 28.33 -1.90
CA ASP A 303 22.09 27.83 -3.09
C ASP A 303 22.86 26.54 -2.79
N ARG A 304 23.61 26.50 -1.69
CA ARG A 304 24.30 25.28 -1.26
C ARG A 304 23.34 24.12 -0.97
N TYR A 305 22.17 24.41 -0.40
CA TYR A 305 21.12 23.41 -0.17
C TYR A 305 20.53 22.88 -1.49
N LEU A 306 20.25 23.77 -2.45
CA LEU A 306 19.76 23.38 -3.77
C LEU A 306 20.82 22.58 -4.55
N GLN A 307 22.10 22.95 -4.48
CA GLN A 307 23.18 22.19 -5.12
C GLN A 307 23.33 20.75 -4.61
N GLN A 308 22.77 20.45 -3.43
CA GLN A 308 22.72 19.10 -2.87
C GLN A 308 21.43 18.34 -3.21
N GLY A 309 20.58 18.90 -4.07
CA GLY A 309 19.28 18.33 -4.44
C GLY A 309 18.15 18.66 -3.47
N GLY A 310 18.31 19.72 -2.66
CA GLY A 310 17.27 20.24 -1.78
C GLY A 310 16.02 20.69 -2.54
N SER A 311 14.89 20.77 -1.83
CA SER A 311 13.61 21.17 -2.42
C SER A 311 12.97 22.34 -1.67
N LEU A 312 12.40 23.29 -2.40
CA LEU A 312 11.77 24.49 -1.86
C LEU A 312 10.29 24.58 -2.21
N TYR A 313 9.45 24.81 -1.19
CA TYR A 313 8.07 25.25 -1.37
C TYR A 313 7.99 26.73 -1.00
N LEU A 314 7.81 27.60 -1.99
CA LEU A 314 7.71 29.04 -1.80
C LEU A 314 6.25 29.48 -1.93
N MET A 315 5.69 30.05 -0.86
CA MET A 315 4.36 30.69 -0.87
C MET A 315 4.55 32.19 -0.68
N ALA A 316 4.47 32.93 -1.78
CA ALA A 316 4.97 34.29 -1.89
C ALA A 316 3.82 35.28 -2.17
N ASP A 317 3.29 35.88 -1.12
CA ASP A 317 2.27 36.92 -1.23
C ASP A 317 2.83 38.16 -1.95
N ALA A 318 1.92 38.91 -2.56
CA ALA A 318 2.17 40.25 -3.07
C ALA A 318 2.40 41.22 -1.90
N LEU A 319 3.66 41.53 -1.62
CA LEU A 319 4.08 42.46 -0.59
C LEU A 319 4.83 43.62 -1.23
N PHE A 320 4.39 44.84 -0.94
CA PHE A 320 4.92 46.05 -1.58
C PHE A 320 5.37 47.00 -0.48
N ASN A 321 6.37 46.54 0.23
CA ASN A 321 7.18 47.31 1.16
C ASN A 321 8.61 47.41 0.58
N GLU A 322 9.42 48.33 1.09
CA GLU A 322 10.77 48.61 0.52
C GLU A 322 11.69 47.38 0.45
N ALA A 323 11.46 46.36 1.27
CA ALA A 323 12.30 45.16 1.35
C ALA A 323 11.47 43.88 1.22
N ALA A 324 10.48 43.87 0.33
CA ALA A 324 9.55 42.74 0.22
C ALA A 324 10.21 41.48 -0.31
N PHE A 325 9.74 40.33 0.16
CA PHE A 325 10.17 39.03 -0.37
C PHE A 325 9.84 38.93 -1.87
N LEU A 326 10.81 38.50 -2.68
CA LEU A 326 10.75 38.41 -4.15
C LEU A 326 10.35 39.70 -4.88
N SER A 327 10.70 40.88 -4.34
CA SER A 327 10.65 42.09 -5.16
C SER A 327 11.57 41.97 -6.39
N ALA A 328 11.29 42.71 -7.46
CA ALA A 328 12.02 42.62 -8.73
C ALA A 328 13.54 42.73 -8.58
N ASP A 329 14.01 43.63 -7.71
CA ASP A 329 15.43 43.89 -7.46
C ASP A 329 16.03 43.06 -6.31
N SER A 330 15.26 42.16 -5.68
CA SER A 330 15.77 41.37 -4.57
C SER A 330 16.80 40.32 -5.02
N PRO A 331 17.86 40.05 -4.22
CA PRO A 331 18.89 39.07 -4.58
C PRO A 331 18.32 37.69 -4.86
N PHE A 332 17.35 37.24 -4.06
CA PHE A 332 16.76 35.91 -4.22
C PHE A 332 15.92 35.80 -5.50
N ASN A 333 15.19 36.85 -5.88
CA ASN A 333 14.41 36.85 -7.12
C ASN A 333 15.31 36.81 -8.36
N THR A 334 16.41 37.57 -8.33
CA THR A 334 17.45 37.53 -9.37
C THR A 334 18.07 36.14 -9.47
N TYR A 335 18.44 35.55 -8.33
CA TYR A 335 18.99 34.19 -8.26
C TYR A 335 18.05 33.15 -8.86
N LEU A 336 16.76 33.17 -8.52
CA LEU A 336 15.78 32.22 -9.06
C LEU A 336 15.61 32.39 -10.58
N TRP A 337 15.62 33.62 -11.08
CA TRP A 337 15.51 33.87 -12.52
C TRP A 337 16.72 33.35 -13.29
N GLU A 338 17.93 33.65 -12.81
CA GLU A 338 19.18 33.28 -13.49
C GLU A 338 19.46 31.77 -13.44
N ASN A 339 19.12 31.11 -12.32
CA ASN A 339 19.50 29.71 -12.09
C ASN A 339 18.35 28.72 -12.33
N PHE A 340 17.10 29.13 -12.20
CA PHE A 340 15.93 28.24 -12.35
C PHE A 340 14.92 28.74 -13.39
N GLY A 341 15.08 29.96 -13.90
CA GLY A 341 14.17 30.55 -14.88
C GLY A 341 12.78 30.83 -14.33
N ILE A 342 12.61 31.00 -13.01
CA ILE A 342 11.34 31.36 -12.36
C ILE A 342 11.53 32.62 -11.53
N ARG A 343 10.50 33.46 -11.38
CA ARG A 343 10.55 34.67 -10.54
C ARG A 343 9.18 35.12 -10.06
N GLY A 344 9.15 35.89 -8.99
CA GLY A 344 8.02 36.72 -8.62
C GLY A 344 7.99 38.02 -9.43
N LEU A 345 6.79 38.49 -9.76
CA LEU A 345 6.58 39.81 -10.35
C LEU A 345 6.04 40.76 -9.27
N ASP A 346 6.35 42.04 -9.42
CA ASP A 346 5.78 43.12 -8.64
C ASP A 346 4.42 43.53 -9.21
N ALA A 347 3.50 42.55 -9.31
CA ALA A 347 2.11 42.77 -9.71
C ALA A 347 1.16 41.82 -8.98
N VAL A 348 -0.05 42.29 -8.67
CA VAL A 348 -1.17 41.47 -8.18
C VAL A 348 -2.09 41.11 -9.33
N VAL A 349 -2.47 39.84 -9.41
CA VAL A 349 -3.43 39.36 -10.40
C VAL A 349 -4.83 39.86 -10.03
N VAL A 350 -5.44 40.61 -10.95
CA VAL A 350 -6.84 41.01 -10.91
C VAL A 350 -7.56 40.26 -12.04
N ASP A 351 -8.61 39.51 -11.71
CA ASP A 351 -9.37 38.70 -12.66
C ASP A 351 -10.87 39.04 -12.63
N PRO A 352 -11.35 39.91 -13.55
CA PRO A 352 -12.77 40.22 -13.67
C PRO A 352 -13.58 39.08 -14.30
N GLY A 353 -12.92 38.12 -14.97
CA GLY A 353 -13.55 37.06 -15.72
C GLY A 353 -13.83 35.81 -14.88
N LEU A 354 -12.90 35.44 -13.99
CA LEU A 354 -12.97 34.22 -13.20
C LEU A 354 -12.50 34.47 -11.76
N SER A 355 -13.40 35.02 -10.94
CA SER A 355 -13.14 35.34 -9.53
C SER A 355 -14.28 34.97 -8.59
N ALA A 356 -14.01 35.00 -7.27
CA ALA A 356 -14.99 34.67 -6.24
C ALA A 356 -15.74 35.90 -5.69
N GLN A 357 -15.33 36.47 -4.54
CA GLN A 357 -16.06 37.60 -3.93
C GLN A 357 -15.59 38.94 -4.48
N THR A 358 -14.32 39.03 -4.84
CA THR A 358 -13.68 40.22 -5.43
C THR A 358 -12.83 39.82 -6.63
N GLU A 359 -12.47 40.75 -7.50
CA GLU A 359 -11.58 40.47 -8.64
C GLU A 359 -10.16 40.04 -8.21
N LEU A 360 -9.83 40.17 -6.91
CA LEU A 360 -8.58 39.68 -6.30
C LEU A 360 -8.68 38.23 -5.79
N ASP A 361 -9.89 37.66 -5.76
CA ASP A 361 -10.13 36.27 -5.42
C ASP A 361 -10.02 35.41 -6.69
N VAL A 362 -8.79 35.20 -7.15
CA VAL A 362 -8.49 34.56 -8.43
C VAL A 362 -8.74 33.05 -8.36
N ILE A 363 -9.60 32.56 -9.24
CA ILE A 363 -9.86 31.12 -9.41
C ILE A 363 -8.98 30.59 -10.55
N SER A 364 -8.46 29.36 -10.41
CA SER A 364 -7.67 28.72 -11.47
C SER A 364 -8.45 28.65 -12.80
N ALA A 365 -7.96 29.32 -13.85
CA ALA A 365 -8.59 29.31 -15.17
C ALA A 365 -7.98 28.28 -16.11
N ALA A 366 -6.67 28.06 -16.01
CA ALA A 366 -5.96 27.01 -16.73
C ALA A 366 -5.02 26.27 -15.80
N VAL A 367 -5.00 24.93 -15.94
CA VAL A 367 -4.13 24.04 -15.19
C VAL A 367 -3.29 23.21 -16.17
N PHE A 368 -2.01 23.06 -15.86
CA PHE A 368 -1.07 22.25 -16.63
C PHE A 368 -0.63 21.04 -15.82
N ALA A 369 -0.87 19.85 -16.37
CA ALA A 369 -0.52 18.56 -15.75
C ALA A 369 0.80 17.98 -16.28
N ALA A 370 1.78 18.84 -16.59
CA ALA A 370 3.11 18.40 -17.04
C ALA A 370 3.91 17.72 -15.91
N THR A 371 3.56 18.02 -14.65
CA THR A 371 4.07 17.40 -13.44
C THR A 371 2.91 16.87 -12.59
N ASP A 372 3.20 16.01 -11.62
CA ASP A 372 2.19 15.46 -10.72
C ASP A 372 1.48 16.54 -9.87
N ILE A 373 2.07 17.73 -9.76
CA ILE A 373 1.52 18.89 -9.04
C ILE A 373 0.15 19.29 -9.59
N GLY A 374 -0.01 19.26 -10.92
CA GLY A 374 -1.24 19.65 -11.61
C GLY A 374 -2.16 18.48 -11.97
N ALA A 375 -1.76 17.23 -11.72
CA ALA A 375 -2.41 16.06 -12.29
C ALA A 375 -3.85 15.81 -11.78
N ARG A 376 -4.15 16.23 -10.55
CA ARG A 376 -5.49 16.11 -9.93
C ARG A 376 -6.27 17.42 -9.91
N LEU A 377 -5.69 18.50 -10.43
CA LEU A 377 -6.30 19.81 -10.51
C LEU A 377 -7.05 19.96 -11.83
N ASP A 378 -8.26 20.51 -11.75
CA ASP A 378 -9.13 20.74 -12.88
C ASP A 378 -9.97 22.00 -12.59
N PRO A 379 -9.92 23.03 -13.46
CA PRO A 379 -10.64 24.28 -13.27
C PRO A 379 -12.15 24.14 -13.01
N GLU A 380 -12.78 23.09 -13.53
CA GLU A 380 -14.24 22.90 -13.40
C GLU A 380 -14.63 22.12 -12.14
N SER A 381 -13.87 21.07 -11.80
CA SER A 381 -14.24 20.12 -10.74
C SER A 381 -13.41 20.25 -9.46
N THR A 382 -12.15 20.68 -9.55
CA THR A 382 -11.24 20.88 -8.42
C THR A 382 -10.52 22.24 -8.52
N PRO A 383 -11.26 23.36 -8.63
CA PRO A 383 -10.64 24.67 -8.76
C PRO A 383 -9.81 25.03 -7.54
N THR A 384 -8.74 25.81 -7.76
CA THR A 384 -8.03 26.50 -6.67
C THR A 384 -8.56 27.92 -6.52
N LEU A 385 -8.37 28.49 -5.34
CA LEU A 385 -8.71 29.87 -5.03
C LEU A 385 -7.53 30.53 -4.33
N PHE A 386 -7.04 31.61 -4.95
CA PHE A 386 -5.97 32.45 -4.42
C PHE A 386 -6.53 33.83 -4.07
N ARG A 387 -5.99 34.47 -3.03
CA ARG A 387 -6.43 35.80 -2.60
C ARG A 387 -5.29 36.79 -2.71
N VAL A 388 -5.49 37.86 -3.48
CA VAL A 388 -4.44 38.86 -3.71
C VAL A 388 -3.16 38.19 -4.25
N ALA A 389 -3.35 37.32 -5.24
CA ALA A 389 -2.26 36.51 -5.78
C ALA A 389 -1.22 37.39 -6.47
N ARG A 390 0.04 37.24 -6.09
CA ARG A 390 1.18 37.74 -6.84
C ARG A 390 1.28 37.02 -8.19
N ALA A 391 1.49 37.79 -9.25
CA ALA A 391 1.85 37.23 -10.54
C ALA A 391 3.28 36.66 -10.49
N VAL A 392 3.48 35.47 -11.06
CA VAL A 392 4.78 34.83 -11.20
C VAL A 392 5.09 34.60 -12.67
N ASP A 393 6.38 34.46 -12.97
CA ASP A 393 6.86 34.31 -14.34
C ASP A 393 7.81 33.13 -14.46
N VAL A 394 7.86 32.55 -15.67
CA VAL A 394 8.72 31.42 -16.02
C VAL A 394 9.29 31.60 -17.42
N ASN A 395 10.61 31.49 -17.54
CA ASN A 395 11.34 31.59 -18.78
C ASN A 395 11.24 30.28 -19.59
N LEU A 396 10.18 30.15 -20.38
CA LEU A 396 9.94 28.98 -21.24
C LEU A 396 10.76 29.01 -22.53
N ASP A 397 11.18 30.20 -22.99
CA ASP A 397 11.86 30.37 -24.28
C ASP A 397 13.36 30.13 -24.20
N SER A 398 13.93 30.35 -23.01
CA SER A 398 15.38 30.32 -22.78
C SER A 398 15.71 29.91 -21.34
N ALA A 399 15.11 28.80 -20.90
CA ALA A 399 15.41 28.22 -19.59
C ALA A 399 16.93 28.01 -19.42
N PRO A 400 17.48 28.20 -18.19
CA PRO A 400 18.88 27.91 -17.93
C PRO A 400 19.25 26.46 -18.28
N PRO A 401 20.53 26.18 -18.59
CA PRO A 401 20.97 24.84 -18.96
C PRO A 401 20.59 23.79 -17.91
N ASP A 402 20.14 22.62 -18.36
CA ASP A 402 19.77 21.47 -17.51
C ASP A 402 18.62 21.72 -16.51
N ILE A 403 17.91 22.86 -16.66
CA ILE A 403 16.71 23.17 -15.90
C ILE A 403 15.46 22.87 -16.72
N ALA A 404 14.60 22.00 -16.18
CA ALA A 404 13.22 21.88 -16.63
C ALA A 404 12.35 22.81 -15.77
N ASN A 405 11.54 23.67 -16.38
CA ASN A 405 10.61 24.54 -15.68
C ASN A 405 9.28 24.62 -16.40
N GLY A 406 8.25 25.10 -15.70
CA GLY A 406 6.91 25.17 -16.28
C GLY A 406 5.90 25.88 -15.40
N ARG A 407 4.70 26.02 -15.96
CA ARG A 407 3.52 26.55 -15.29
C ARG A 407 2.70 25.41 -14.70
N VAL A 408 1.99 25.67 -13.62
CA VAL A 408 0.94 24.78 -13.10
C VAL A 408 -0.41 25.44 -13.22
N ILE A 409 -0.55 26.71 -12.80
CA ILE A 409 -1.84 27.40 -12.76
C ILE A 409 -1.71 28.80 -13.36
N MET A 410 -2.69 29.18 -14.17
CA MET A 410 -2.84 30.53 -14.73
C MET A 410 -4.25 31.09 -14.49
N SER A 411 -4.32 32.42 -14.44
CA SER A 411 -5.55 33.21 -14.43
C SER A 411 -6.20 33.27 -15.82
N SER A 412 -7.39 33.87 -15.89
CA SER A 412 -8.16 33.95 -17.13
C SER A 412 -7.50 34.89 -18.15
N PRO A 413 -7.80 34.76 -19.46
CA PRO A 413 -7.34 35.70 -20.47
C PRO A 413 -7.80 37.15 -20.28
N LEU A 414 -8.80 37.41 -19.42
CA LEU A 414 -9.29 38.75 -19.10
C LEU A 414 -8.60 39.36 -17.89
N SER A 415 -7.76 38.59 -17.20
CA SER A 415 -6.99 39.10 -16.07
C SER A 415 -5.92 40.10 -16.51
N TYR A 416 -5.42 40.85 -15.54
CA TYR A 416 -4.26 41.71 -15.66
C TYR A 416 -3.50 41.76 -14.33
N GLY A 417 -2.29 42.30 -14.36
CA GLY A 417 -1.41 42.43 -13.22
C GLY A 417 -1.35 43.88 -12.80
N GLU A 418 -2.05 44.22 -11.73
CA GLU A 418 -2.03 45.55 -11.12
C GLU A 418 -0.68 45.81 -10.46
N THR A 419 -0.06 46.92 -10.83
CA THR A 419 1.26 47.32 -10.31
C THR A 419 1.18 48.47 -9.30
N ASP A 420 0.13 49.31 -9.34
CA ASP A 420 -0.12 50.38 -8.36
C ASP A 420 -1.03 49.89 -7.24
N LEU A 421 -0.43 49.16 -6.31
CA LEU A 421 -1.16 48.59 -5.18
C LEU A 421 -1.50 49.58 -4.08
N VAL A 422 -0.84 50.74 -4.06
CA VAL A 422 -1.23 51.81 -3.13
C VAL A 422 -2.61 52.31 -3.54
N THR A 423 -2.80 52.63 -4.82
CA THR A 423 -4.11 53.03 -5.34
C THR A 423 -5.12 51.90 -5.26
N LEU A 424 -4.74 50.66 -5.58
CA LEU A 424 -5.62 49.49 -5.43
C LEU A 424 -6.11 49.34 -3.99
N GLY A 425 -5.21 49.42 -3.01
CA GLY A 425 -5.53 49.27 -1.59
C GLY A 425 -6.38 50.41 -1.04
N ASP A 426 -6.13 51.65 -1.49
CA ASP A 426 -6.85 52.84 -1.01
C ASP A 426 -8.25 52.97 -1.63
N THR A 427 -8.40 52.58 -2.91
CA THR A 427 -9.64 52.81 -3.68
C THR A 427 -10.48 51.56 -3.89
N ASN A 428 -9.86 50.38 -3.85
CA ASN A 428 -10.45 49.11 -4.22
C ASN A 428 -11.16 49.17 -5.59
N ALA A 429 -10.58 49.93 -6.53
CA ALA A 429 -11.06 50.08 -7.89
C ALA A 429 -10.24 49.19 -8.83
N PHE A 430 -10.94 48.45 -9.69
CA PHE A 430 -10.34 47.53 -10.64
C PHE A 430 -10.52 48.10 -12.05
N ALA A 431 -9.46 48.72 -12.58
CA ALA A 431 -9.46 49.24 -13.94
C ALA A 431 -8.06 49.08 -14.54
N PHE A 432 -7.97 48.28 -15.61
CA PHE A 432 -6.73 48.05 -16.33
C PHE A 432 -6.17 49.35 -16.94
N ASP A 433 -4.93 49.70 -16.59
CA ASP A 433 -4.14 50.74 -17.26
C ASP A 433 -3.07 50.10 -18.15
N GLY A 434 -3.31 50.10 -19.46
CA GLY A 434 -2.36 49.52 -20.43
C GLY A 434 -1.00 50.22 -20.54
N GLY A 435 -0.78 51.34 -19.85
CA GLY A 435 0.52 52.00 -19.73
C GLY A 435 1.40 51.48 -18.58
N GLU A 436 0.78 50.89 -17.55
CA GLU A 436 1.45 50.50 -16.30
C GLU A 436 1.26 49.00 -15.99
N ASP A 437 0.06 48.47 -16.23
CA ASP A 437 -0.31 47.10 -15.87
C ASP A 437 0.18 46.04 -16.84
N LEU A 438 0.35 44.83 -16.29
CA LEU A 438 0.72 43.66 -17.07
C LEU A 438 -0.52 43.01 -17.71
N PRO A 439 -0.55 42.84 -19.04
CA PRO A 439 -1.68 42.16 -19.69
C PRO A 439 -1.68 40.67 -19.35
N GLY A 440 -2.85 40.10 -19.06
CA GLY A 440 -3.01 38.67 -18.83
C GLY A 440 -3.06 37.83 -20.11
N PRO A 441 -3.20 36.50 -19.96
CA PRO A 441 -3.32 35.77 -18.71
C PRO A 441 -1.98 35.72 -17.94
N LEU A 442 -2.06 35.67 -16.61
CA LEU A 442 -0.90 35.65 -15.72
C LEU A 442 -0.74 34.29 -15.07
N THR A 443 0.50 33.95 -14.72
CA THR A 443 0.79 32.69 -14.02
C THR A 443 0.74 32.95 -12.52
N THR A 444 0.13 32.04 -11.75
CA THR A 444 0.08 32.11 -10.28
C THR A 444 0.89 31.00 -9.63
N VAL A 445 1.16 29.90 -10.36
CA VAL A 445 1.97 28.78 -9.87
C VAL A 445 2.94 28.30 -10.93
N VAL A 446 4.23 28.22 -10.57
CA VAL A 446 5.33 27.72 -11.43
C VAL A 446 6.18 26.71 -10.68
N TRP A 447 6.86 25.86 -11.45
CA TRP A 447 7.83 24.90 -10.92
C TRP A 447 9.14 24.97 -11.71
N ALA A 448 10.22 24.57 -11.04
CA ALA A 448 11.53 24.37 -11.66
C ALA A 448 12.21 23.13 -11.07
N TRP A 449 12.95 22.41 -11.91
CA TRP A 449 13.66 21.18 -11.59
C TRP A 449 15.02 21.20 -12.26
N ASP A 450 16.08 21.21 -11.45
CA ASP A 450 17.44 21.01 -11.92
C ASP A 450 17.69 19.52 -12.13
N GLN A 451 17.89 19.11 -13.38
CA GLN A 451 18.07 17.70 -13.74
C GLN A 451 19.45 17.15 -13.37
N THR A 452 20.40 18.03 -13.02
CA THR A 452 21.76 17.66 -12.62
C THR A 452 21.84 17.39 -11.13
N THR A 453 21.34 18.32 -10.32
CA THR A 453 21.34 18.21 -8.85
C THR A 453 20.10 17.52 -8.31
N ASP A 454 19.07 17.34 -9.14
CA ASP A 454 17.71 16.92 -8.79
C ASP A 454 16.97 17.93 -7.88
N ALA A 455 17.45 19.16 -7.73
CA ALA A 455 16.80 20.19 -6.93
C ALA A 455 15.44 20.61 -7.50
N ARG A 456 14.43 20.78 -6.64
CA ARG A 456 13.05 21.09 -7.06
C ARG A 456 12.52 22.32 -6.36
N ILE A 457 11.90 23.23 -7.10
CA ILE A 457 11.28 24.44 -6.56
C ILE A 457 9.84 24.52 -7.06
N LEU A 458 8.92 24.74 -6.12
CA LEU A 458 7.53 25.12 -6.41
C LEU A 458 7.31 26.53 -5.86
N LEU A 459 6.90 27.45 -6.73
CA LEU A 459 6.58 28.83 -6.37
C LEU A 459 5.10 29.07 -6.62
N VAL A 460 4.39 29.39 -5.54
CA VAL A 460 2.98 29.80 -5.53
C VAL A 460 2.93 31.27 -5.15
N GLY A 461 2.30 32.09 -5.98
CA GLY A 461 2.14 33.54 -5.76
C GLY A 461 1.13 33.91 -4.66
N ASP A 462 0.73 32.98 -3.82
CA ASP A 462 -0.21 33.19 -2.73
C ASP A 462 0.10 32.20 -1.61
N SER A 463 -0.08 32.63 -0.36
CA SER A 463 -0.05 31.79 0.82
C SER A 463 -1.44 31.52 1.40
N ASP A 464 -2.44 32.35 1.08
CA ASP A 464 -3.78 32.26 1.66
C ASP A 464 -4.48 30.94 1.32
N PHE A 465 -4.24 30.39 0.12
CA PHE A 465 -4.74 29.07 -0.27
C PHE A 465 -4.41 27.95 0.73
N ALA A 466 -3.28 28.07 1.44
CA ALA A 466 -2.77 27.05 2.35
C ALA A 466 -3.18 27.28 3.82
N THR A 467 -3.95 28.33 4.12
CA THR A 467 -4.46 28.59 5.47
C THR A 467 -5.43 27.50 5.93
N ASN A 468 -5.55 27.33 7.25
CA ASN A 468 -6.55 26.45 7.85
C ASN A 468 -7.98 26.74 7.34
N GLY A 469 -8.28 28.01 7.03
CA GLY A 469 -9.57 28.43 6.48
C GLY A 469 -9.82 28.07 5.02
N GLN A 470 -8.76 27.82 4.22
CA GLN A 470 -8.88 27.69 2.76
C GLN A 470 -8.25 26.42 2.17
N VAL A 471 -7.38 25.71 2.90
CA VAL A 471 -6.71 24.51 2.38
C VAL A 471 -7.71 23.37 2.07
N ALA A 472 -8.80 23.29 2.84
CA ALA A 472 -9.84 22.26 2.62
C ALA A 472 -10.97 22.73 1.70
N SER A 473 -11.07 24.03 1.43
CA SER A 473 -12.17 24.60 0.63
C SER A 473 -11.70 25.86 -0.10
N PRO A 474 -11.59 25.82 -1.45
CA PRO A 474 -11.95 24.70 -2.33
C PRO A 474 -10.98 23.50 -2.22
N VAL A 475 -11.45 22.30 -2.62
CA VAL A 475 -10.67 21.05 -2.54
C VAL A 475 -9.36 21.13 -3.32
N GLY A 476 -9.33 21.90 -4.41
CA GLY A 476 -8.13 22.12 -5.23
C GLY A 476 -6.95 22.69 -4.43
N ASN A 477 -7.19 23.52 -3.40
CA ASN A 477 -6.11 24.08 -2.59
C ASN A 477 -5.34 22.99 -1.82
N GLY A 478 -6.07 22.03 -1.24
CA GLY A 478 -5.50 20.88 -0.55
C GLY A 478 -4.78 19.93 -1.52
N ILE A 479 -5.28 19.80 -2.75
CA ILE A 479 -4.62 19.04 -3.82
C ILE A 479 -3.28 19.71 -4.18
N LEU A 480 -3.26 21.01 -4.46
CA LEU A 480 -2.03 21.75 -4.78
C LEU A 480 -0.99 21.65 -3.66
N TRP A 481 -1.42 21.74 -2.40
CA TRP A 481 -0.54 21.53 -1.25
C TRP A 481 0.05 20.10 -1.24
N THR A 482 -0.83 19.09 -1.29
CA THR A 482 -0.40 17.68 -1.12
C THR A 482 0.43 17.19 -2.30
N ASP A 483 0.05 17.51 -3.54
CA ASP A 483 0.81 17.11 -4.73
C ASP A 483 2.11 17.91 -4.85
N GLY A 484 2.10 19.18 -4.47
CA GLY A 484 3.30 20.00 -4.39
C GLY A 484 4.33 19.42 -3.42
N VAL A 485 3.95 19.12 -2.17
CA VAL A 485 4.89 18.51 -1.21
C VAL A 485 5.31 17.11 -1.65
N SER A 486 4.39 16.31 -2.18
CA SER A 486 4.72 14.97 -2.69
C SER A 486 5.77 15.02 -3.80
N TRP A 487 5.64 15.94 -4.74
CA TRP A 487 6.59 16.14 -5.83
C TRP A 487 7.96 16.67 -5.33
N LEU A 488 7.96 17.64 -4.42
CA LEU A 488 9.19 18.20 -3.83
C LEU A 488 9.96 17.18 -2.99
N SER A 489 9.25 16.36 -2.22
CA SER A 489 9.84 15.35 -1.32
C SER A 489 10.19 14.04 -2.02
N ARG A 490 9.85 13.88 -3.31
CA ARG A 490 10.00 12.62 -4.07
C ARG A 490 9.26 11.46 -3.40
N LEU A 491 8.16 11.78 -2.71
CA LEU A 491 7.40 10.80 -1.95
C LEU A 491 6.90 9.67 -2.86
N GLN A 492 6.47 10.00 -4.07
CA GLN A 492 6.03 9.01 -5.06
C GLN A 492 7.16 8.09 -5.54
N ASP A 493 8.35 8.63 -5.81
CA ASP A 493 9.53 7.85 -6.21
C ASP A 493 9.97 6.88 -5.10
N ARG A 494 9.82 7.28 -3.82
CA ARG A 494 10.10 6.41 -2.66
C ARG A 494 8.99 5.38 -2.40
N LEU A 495 7.76 5.74 -2.73
CA LEU A 495 6.57 4.90 -2.58
C LEU A 495 6.31 3.96 -3.76
N ASP A 496 7.19 3.92 -4.78
CA ASP A 496 6.94 3.33 -6.10
C ASP A 496 6.29 1.93 -6.05
N ILE A 497 4.97 1.98 -6.06
CA ILE A 497 4.03 0.88 -6.17
C ILE A 497 2.94 1.54 -6.98
N SER A 498 2.90 1.24 -8.28
CA SER A 498 1.68 1.40 -9.06
C SER A 498 0.85 0.15 -8.81
N PRO A 499 -0.06 0.12 -7.82
CA PRO A 499 -0.98 -0.99 -7.65
C PRO A 499 -1.84 -1.03 -8.92
N GLN A 500 -1.61 -2.04 -9.76
CA GLN A 500 -2.54 -2.36 -10.82
C GLN A 500 -3.89 -2.64 -10.13
N ALA A 501 -4.92 -1.90 -10.55
CA ALA A 501 -6.27 -2.22 -10.16
C ALA A 501 -6.54 -3.65 -10.63
N PHE A 502 -6.65 -4.59 -9.68
CA PHE A 502 -7.21 -5.88 -10.00
C PHE A 502 -8.63 -5.64 -10.48
N ALA A 503 -8.99 -6.23 -11.62
CA ALA A 503 -10.38 -6.36 -11.99
C ALA A 503 -11.05 -7.27 -10.94
N SER A 504 -11.56 -6.68 -9.87
CA SER A 504 -12.33 -7.37 -8.83
C SER A 504 -13.70 -7.84 -9.34
N ALA A 505 -14.07 -7.48 -10.58
CA ALA A 505 -15.20 -8.08 -11.25
C ALA A 505 -14.91 -9.55 -11.55
N LEU A 506 -15.64 -10.46 -10.90
CA LEU A 506 -15.88 -11.78 -11.48
C LEU A 506 -16.25 -11.56 -12.95
N PRO A 507 -15.70 -12.31 -13.92
CA PRO A 507 -16.24 -12.26 -15.26
C PRO A 507 -17.73 -12.56 -15.12
N LEU A 508 -18.57 -11.57 -15.42
CA LEU A 508 -20.00 -11.77 -15.49
C LEU A 508 -20.20 -12.73 -16.66
N ILE A 509 -20.24 -14.02 -16.36
CA ILE A 509 -20.55 -15.03 -17.36
C ILE A 509 -22.05 -14.86 -17.62
N PHE A 510 -22.36 -14.07 -18.65
CA PHE A 510 -23.70 -14.02 -19.22
C PHE A 510 -23.95 -15.35 -19.93
N VAL A 511 -24.37 -16.36 -19.16
CA VAL A 511 -24.85 -17.62 -19.70
C VAL A 511 -26.28 -17.41 -20.14
N ASP A 512 -26.55 -17.51 -21.44
CA ASP A 512 -27.93 -17.47 -21.94
C ASP A 512 -28.72 -18.69 -21.45
N SER A 513 -30.05 -18.58 -21.47
CA SER A 513 -30.92 -19.68 -21.01
C SER A 513 -30.68 -20.99 -21.77
N GLN A 514 -30.30 -20.91 -23.05
CA GLN A 514 -29.98 -22.08 -23.86
C GLN A 514 -28.72 -22.81 -23.37
N THR A 515 -27.68 -22.08 -22.97
CA THR A 515 -26.46 -22.71 -22.44
C THR A 515 -26.70 -23.35 -21.08
N LEU A 516 -27.53 -22.74 -20.21
CA LEU A 516 -27.92 -23.37 -18.94
C LEU A 516 -28.73 -24.65 -19.16
N ASP A 517 -29.68 -24.65 -20.10
CA ASP A 517 -30.47 -25.83 -20.45
C ASP A 517 -29.59 -26.94 -21.04
N ALA A 518 -28.61 -26.59 -21.88
CA ALA A 518 -27.66 -27.54 -22.44
C ALA A 518 -26.77 -28.17 -21.35
N ILE A 519 -26.26 -27.37 -20.40
CA ILE A 519 -25.50 -27.85 -19.25
C ILE A 519 -26.35 -28.77 -18.38
N ALA A 520 -27.60 -28.39 -18.10
CA ALA A 520 -28.54 -29.20 -17.32
C ALA A 520 -28.83 -30.54 -18.02
N PHE A 521 -29.08 -30.55 -19.32
CA PHE A 521 -29.29 -31.78 -20.09
C PHE A 521 -28.06 -32.68 -20.06
N LEU A 522 -26.86 -32.14 -20.30
CA LEU A 522 -25.61 -32.88 -20.28
C LEU A 522 -25.35 -33.53 -18.91
N THR A 523 -25.52 -32.77 -17.83
CA THR A 523 -25.17 -33.20 -16.47
C THR A 523 -26.24 -34.07 -15.80
N ILE A 524 -27.53 -33.76 -16.00
CA ILE A 524 -28.64 -34.45 -15.32
C ILE A 524 -29.13 -35.66 -16.13
N ILE A 525 -29.11 -35.58 -17.46
CA ILE A 525 -29.69 -36.63 -18.32
C ILE A 525 -28.60 -37.44 -19.02
N MET A 526 -27.71 -36.78 -19.76
CA MET A 526 -26.77 -37.47 -20.65
C MET A 526 -25.74 -38.28 -19.84
N LEU A 527 -25.07 -37.66 -18.86
CA LEU A 527 -24.01 -38.31 -18.09
C LEU A 527 -24.52 -39.54 -17.30
N PRO A 528 -25.60 -39.44 -16.51
CA PRO A 528 -26.18 -40.60 -15.82
C PRO A 528 -26.72 -41.64 -16.82
N GLY A 529 -27.29 -41.18 -17.94
CA GLY A 529 -27.79 -42.05 -19.00
C GLY A 529 -26.69 -42.90 -19.63
N VAL A 530 -25.52 -42.31 -19.93
CA VAL A 530 -24.36 -43.03 -20.45
C VAL A 530 -23.87 -44.07 -19.44
N VAL A 531 -23.79 -43.72 -18.15
CA VAL A 531 -23.40 -44.66 -17.09
C VAL A 531 -24.37 -45.84 -17.02
N LEU A 532 -25.68 -45.59 -17.09
CA LEU A 532 -26.71 -46.65 -17.10
C LEU A 532 -26.61 -47.54 -18.33
N VAL A 533 -26.41 -46.96 -19.52
CA VAL A 533 -26.26 -47.72 -20.78
C VAL A 533 -25.02 -48.59 -20.75
N VAL A 534 -23.88 -48.05 -20.29
CA VAL A 534 -22.63 -48.81 -20.15
C VAL A 534 -22.80 -49.90 -19.10
N GLY A 535 -23.39 -49.59 -17.94
CA GLY A 535 -23.68 -50.56 -16.89
C GLY A 535 -24.58 -51.70 -17.38
N PHE A 536 -25.63 -51.37 -18.14
CA PHE A 536 -26.52 -52.34 -18.74
C PHE A 536 -25.83 -53.19 -19.82
N ALA A 537 -25.01 -52.58 -20.68
CA ALA A 537 -24.25 -53.29 -21.69
C ALA A 537 -23.25 -54.29 -21.06
N VAL A 538 -22.58 -53.89 -19.98
CA VAL A 538 -21.70 -54.78 -19.20
C VAL A 538 -22.50 -55.91 -18.56
N TRP A 539 -23.65 -55.63 -17.95
CA TRP A 539 -24.53 -56.65 -17.36
C TRP A 539 -25.05 -57.65 -18.41
N ALA A 540 -25.55 -57.17 -19.55
CA ALA A 540 -26.07 -58.00 -20.63
C ALA A 540 -24.98 -58.87 -21.27
N ARG A 541 -23.75 -58.35 -21.40
CA ARG A 541 -22.59 -59.10 -21.90
C ARG A 541 -22.14 -60.17 -20.91
N ARG A 542 -22.24 -59.91 -19.59
CA ARG A 542 -21.94 -60.89 -18.54
C ARG A 542 -22.99 -62.00 -18.43
N ARG A 543 -24.25 -61.72 -18.77
CA ARG A 543 -25.34 -62.72 -18.74
C ARG A 543 -25.34 -63.69 -19.92
N ARG A 544 -24.61 -63.35 -21.00
CA ARG A 544 -24.43 -64.20 -22.20
C ARG A 544 -23.16 -65.05 -22.16
N LYS A 545 -22.30 -64.87 -21.15
CA LYS A 545 -21.26 -65.83 -20.75
C LYS A 545 -21.79 -66.66 -19.61
#